data_AF-A0A7Y2ZKM9-F1
#
_entry.id   AF-A0A7Y2ZKM9-F1
#
_cell.length_a   1.000
_cell.length_b   1.000
_cell.length_c   1.000
_cell.angle_alpha   90.00
_cell.angle_beta   90.00
_cell.angle_gamma   90.00
#
_symmetry.space_group_name_H-M   'P 1'
#
loop_
_entity.id
_entity.type
_entity.pdbx_description
1 polymer ?
#
loop_
_entity_poly.entity_id
_entity_poly.type
_entity_poly.pdbx_seq_one_letter_code
_entity_poly.pdbx_strand_id
1 'polypeptide(L)'
;MAEQKAKEEAEAQARLLAEQKAKEEAEEQARQLAEQKAKEQAEEKARLLAEEKAMEEAEAAALLLAQQQAEEEAEVQRLAEEQALEERINNPNDELGKDMLALSQKVENAKARQDEFLKKFDEMVEVKDKDLKDLKEENDLSEQGISVEPKPFKSVNRENMILDATIKELESIIESRNKDIEDLMNLYDEKYDEEIGTVYLDEVYVYYKNTLERLTAEQVQATQTKIELQLELEDIQIATEFEKNRRIKRAAFDNEEDRYTNDRETLQNIKLNTPLANQPYTVDDFDFGEDQSGNITILKNVNRVDNGYYLIIAVHNDTDKRNEFLTKVVASGRADVDFFYDENTSKYYIYYEKFDSLITANEAMESKGNRPYNTRMSLVKIED
;
A
#
# COMPACT_ATOMS: atom_id res chain seq x y z
N MET A 1 -7.72 -140.88 -3.60
CA MET A 1 -7.27 -139.81 -2.68
C MET A 1 -6.54 -138.65 -3.38
N ALA A 2 -6.04 -138.77 -4.63
CA ALA A 2 -5.46 -137.64 -5.37
C ALA A 2 -6.53 -136.77 -6.10
N GLU A 3 -7.63 -137.37 -6.54
CA GLU A 3 -8.67 -136.71 -7.35
C GLU A 3 -9.65 -135.86 -6.50
N GLN A 4 -9.85 -136.21 -5.22
CA GLN A 4 -10.67 -135.44 -4.28
C GLN A 4 -9.98 -134.14 -3.83
N LYS A 5 -8.66 -134.20 -3.58
CA LYS A 5 -7.85 -133.02 -3.23
C LYS A 5 -7.76 -132.01 -4.37
N ALA A 6 -7.58 -132.47 -5.61
CA ALA A 6 -7.53 -131.59 -6.78
C ALA A 6 -8.88 -130.88 -7.05
N LYS A 7 -10.00 -131.54 -6.73
CA LYS A 7 -11.34 -130.96 -6.90
C LYS A 7 -11.65 -129.93 -5.80
N GLU A 8 -11.30 -130.23 -4.54
CA GLU A 8 -11.42 -129.28 -3.42
C GLU A 8 -10.50 -128.06 -3.56
N GLU A 9 -9.26 -128.23 -4.04
CA GLU A 9 -8.35 -127.11 -4.30
C GLU A 9 -8.84 -126.22 -5.46
N ALA A 10 -9.39 -126.81 -6.53
CA ALA A 10 -9.98 -126.05 -7.64
C ALA A 10 -11.26 -125.29 -7.22
N GLU A 11 -12.10 -125.89 -6.38
CA GLU A 11 -13.33 -125.27 -5.89
C GLU A 11 -13.04 -124.17 -4.84
N ALA A 12 -12.01 -124.36 -4.00
CA ALA A 12 -11.51 -123.33 -3.09
C ALA A 12 -10.86 -122.16 -3.83
N GLN A 13 -10.05 -122.42 -4.87
CA GLN A 13 -9.50 -121.36 -5.73
C GLN A 13 -10.61 -120.61 -6.48
N ALA A 14 -11.62 -121.30 -7.01
CA ALA A 14 -12.75 -120.67 -7.68
C ALA A 14 -13.57 -119.78 -6.73
N ARG A 15 -13.79 -120.21 -5.48
CA ARG A 15 -14.44 -119.38 -4.44
C ARG A 15 -13.61 -118.17 -4.05
N LEU A 16 -12.29 -118.33 -3.86
CA LEU A 16 -11.39 -117.21 -3.55
C LEU A 16 -11.34 -116.19 -4.69
N LEU A 17 -11.29 -116.64 -5.95
CA LEU A 17 -11.32 -115.75 -7.12
C LEU A 17 -12.67 -115.03 -7.25
N ALA A 18 -13.79 -115.72 -6.98
CA ALA A 18 -15.11 -115.10 -7.00
C ALA A 18 -15.29 -114.08 -5.86
N GLU A 19 -14.77 -114.38 -4.67
CA GLU A 19 -14.79 -113.47 -3.51
C GLU A 19 -13.88 -112.27 -3.72
N GLN A 20 -12.67 -112.46 -4.26
CA GLN A 20 -11.78 -111.36 -4.65
C GLN A 20 -12.41 -110.47 -5.71
N LYS A 21 -13.00 -111.07 -6.76
CA LYS A 21 -13.65 -110.31 -7.82
C LYS A 21 -14.87 -109.54 -7.32
N ALA A 22 -15.69 -110.14 -6.45
CA ALA A 22 -16.83 -109.45 -5.83
C ALA A 22 -16.38 -108.31 -4.90
N LYS A 23 -15.26 -108.47 -4.19
CA LYS A 23 -14.69 -107.43 -3.33
C LYS A 23 -14.06 -106.29 -4.14
N GLU A 24 -13.32 -106.60 -5.20
CA GLU A 24 -12.78 -105.62 -6.15
C GLU A 24 -13.89 -104.85 -6.86
N GLU A 25 -14.94 -105.52 -7.35
CA GLU A 25 -16.11 -104.87 -7.96
C GLU A 25 -16.85 -103.96 -6.95
N ALA A 26 -17.01 -104.40 -5.70
CA ALA A 26 -17.63 -103.58 -4.65
C ALA A 26 -16.76 -102.37 -4.26
N GLU A 27 -15.44 -102.53 -4.19
CA GLU A 27 -14.49 -101.46 -3.87
C GLU A 27 -14.38 -100.45 -5.03
N GLU A 28 -14.40 -100.91 -6.29
CA GLU A 28 -14.42 -100.06 -7.47
C GLU A 28 -15.74 -99.28 -7.58
N GLN A 29 -16.89 -99.91 -7.33
CA GLN A 29 -18.19 -99.22 -7.24
C GLN A 29 -18.22 -98.18 -6.12
N ALA A 30 -17.67 -98.51 -4.94
CA ALA A 30 -17.57 -97.56 -3.82
C ALA A 30 -16.67 -96.37 -4.16
N ARG A 31 -15.54 -96.61 -4.85
CA ARG A 31 -14.62 -95.56 -5.31
C ARG A 31 -15.28 -94.66 -6.35
N GLN A 32 -15.96 -95.23 -7.35
CA GLN A 32 -16.68 -94.47 -8.38
C GLN A 32 -17.80 -93.62 -7.77
N LEU A 33 -18.56 -94.15 -6.80
CA LEU A 33 -19.60 -93.39 -6.11
C LEU A 33 -19.02 -92.27 -5.24
N ALA A 34 -17.89 -92.50 -4.57
CA ALA A 34 -17.20 -91.47 -3.80
C ALA A 34 -16.62 -90.38 -4.70
N GLU A 35 -16.02 -90.74 -5.83
CA GLU A 35 -15.49 -89.82 -6.84
C GLU A 35 -16.61 -88.99 -7.48
N GLN A 36 -17.72 -89.63 -7.84
CA GLN A 36 -18.90 -88.94 -8.37
C GLN A 36 -19.48 -87.95 -7.34
N LYS A 37 -19.66 -88.36 -6.09
CA LYS A 37 -20.11 -87.45 -5.02
C LYS A 37 -19.15 -86.29 -4.77
N ALA A 38 -17.84 -86.55 -4.77
CA ALA A 38 -16.84 -85.50 -4.59
C ALA A 38 -16.84 -84.50 -5.76
N LYS A 39 -17.03 -84.99 -6.99
CA LYS A 39 -17.16 -84.15 -8.19
C LYS A 39 -18.45 -83.33 -8.18
N GLU A 40 -19.59 -83.94 -7.86
CA GLU A 40 -20.88 -83.26 -7.73
C GLU A 40 -20.83 -82.18 -6.63
N GLN A 41 -20.24 -82.47 -5.47
CA GLN A 41 -20.05 -81.48 -4.40
C GLN A 41 -19.10 -80.35 -4.79
N ALA A 42 -18.03 -80.64 -5.54
CA ALA A 42 -17.11 -79.62 -6.03
C ALA A 42 -17.76 -78.72 -7.10
N GLU A 43 -18.54 -79.30 -8.01
CA GLU A 43 -19.30 -78.58 -9.03
C GLU A 43 -20.40 -77.71 -8.40
N GLU A 44 -21.13 -78.23 -7.40
CA GLU A 44 -22.14 -77.47 -6.67
C GLU A 44 -21.52 -76.32 -5.89
N LYS A 45 -20.40 -76.55 -5.18
CA LYS A 45 -19.68 -75.48 -4.47
C LYS A 45 -19.13 -74.42 -5.42
N ALA A 46 -18.59 -74.83 -6.58
CA ALA A 46 -18.11 -73.89 -7.60
C ALA A 46 -19.26 -73.07 -8.20
N ARG A 47 -20.43 -73.69 -8.42
CA ARG A 47 -21.63 -72.99 -8.89
C ARG A 47 -22.12 -71.98 -7.86
N LEU A 48 -22.22 -72.36 -6.58
CA LEU A 48 -22.66 -71.47 -5.50
C LEU A 48 -21.70 -70.28 -5.33
N LEU A 49 -20.39 -70.49 -5.39
CA LEU A 49 -19.41 -69.41 -5.28
C LEU A 49 -19.45 -68.46 -6.49
N ALA A 50 -19.68 -69.00 -7.70
CA ALA A 50 -19.87 -68.20 -8.90
C ALA A 50 -21.18 -67.38 -8.84
N GLU A 51 -22.25 -67.96 -8.29
CA GLU A 51 -23.54 -67.30 -8.08
C GLU A 51 -23.44 -66.19 -7.01
N GLU A 52 -22.80 -66.47 -5.88
CA GLU A 52 -22.52 -65.48 -4.82
C GLU A 52 -21.69 -64.32 -5.35
N LYS A 53 -20.60 -64.60 -6.06
CA LYS A 53 -19.76 -63.56 -6.66
C LYS A 53 -20.51 -62.73 -7.71
N ALA A 54 -21.33 -63.37 -8.56
CA ALA A 54 -22.14 -62.65 -9.53
C ALA A 54 -23.21 -61.77 -8.86
N MET A 55 -23.78 -62.22 -7.74
CA MET A 55 -24.72 -61.44 -6.94
C MET A 55 -24.04 -60.25 -6.26
N GLU A 56 -22.87 -60.44 -5.63
CA GLU A 56 -22.08 -59.37 -5.03
C GLU A 56 -21.64 -58.32 -6.07
N GLU A 57 -21.15 -58.76 -7.24
CA GLU A 57 -20.78 -57.84 -8.33
C GLU A 57 -21.99 -57.06 -8.86
N ALA A 58 -23.15 -57.71 -8.98
CA ALA A 58 -24.40 -57.05 -9.39
C ALA A 58 -24.90 -56.06 -8.33
N GLU A 59 -24.82 -56.40 -7.04
CA GLU A 59 -25.20 -55.52 -5.94
C GLU A 59 -24.25 -54.32 -5.84
N ALA A 60 -22.94 -54.53 -5.96
CA ALA A 60 -21.95 -53.45 -5.96
C ALA A 60 -22.14 -52.51 -7.17
N ALA A 61 -22.41 -53.05 -8.36
CA ALA A 61 -22.71 -52.25 -9.54
C ALA A 61 -24.01 -51.45 -9.38
N ALA A 62 -25.06 -52.05 -8.79
CA ALA A 62 -26.32 -51.36 -8.51
C ALA A 62 -26.14 -50.24 -7.48
N LEU A 63 -25.35 -50.47 -6.43
CA LEU A 63 -25.05 -49.46 -5.42
C LEU A 63 -24.25 -48.29 -6.00
N LEU A 64 -23.23 -48.57 -6.82
CA LEU A 64 -22.44 -47.52 -7.49
C LEU A 64 -23.30 -46.69 -8.44
N LEU A 65 -24.18 -47.32 -9.21
CA LEU A 65 -25.09 -46.61 -10.10
C LEU A 65 -26.08 -45.75 -9.31
N ALA A 66 -26.64 -46.27 -8.21
CA ALA A 66 -27.54 -45.51 -7.34
C ALA A 66 -26.82 -44.32 -6.68
N GLN A 67 -25.56 -44.49 -6.28
CA GLN A 67 -24.74 -43.41 -5.74
C GLN A 67 -24.47 -42.33 -6.81
N GLN A 68 -24.07 -42.73 -8.03
CA GLN A 68 -23.83 -41.80 -9.13
C GLN A 68 -25.11 -41.02 -9.48
N GLN A 69 -26.26 -41.68 -9.54
CA GLN A 69 -27.54 -41.02 -9.76
C GLN A 69 -27.89 -40.04 -8.64
N ALA A 70 -27.66 -40.42 -7.37
CA ALA A 70 -27.91 -39.52 -6.24
C ALA A 70 -26.96 -38.30 -6.25
N GLU A 71 -25.69 -38.48 -6.62
CA GLU A 71 -24.72 -37.39 -6.77
C GLU A 71 -25.09 -36.46 -7.93
N GLU A 72 -25.48 -37.01 -9.09
CA GLU A 72 -25.94 -36.23 -10.25
C GLU A 72 -27.24 -35.46 -9.94
N GLU A 73 -28.21 -36.09 -9.28
CA GLU A 73 -29.43 -35.43 -8.83
C GLU A 73 -29.15 -34.32 -7.83
N ALA A 74 -28.23 -34.54 -6.87
CA ALA A 74 -27.82 -33.52 -5.91
C ALA A 74 -27.09 -32.35 -6.60
N GLU A 75 -26.26 -32.62 -7.60
CA GLU A 75 -25.59 -31.57 -8.38
C GLU A 75 -26.58 -30.76 -9.22
N VAL A 76 -27.54 -31.41 -9.86
CA VAL A 76 -28.62 -30.74 -10.60
C VAL A 76 -29.46 -29.87 -9.68
N GLN A 77 -29.80 -30.35 -8.48
CA GLN A 77 -30.51 -29.57 -7.48
C GLN A 77 -29.70 -28.35 -7.04
N ARG A 78 -28.42 -28.53 -6.72
CA ARG A 78 -27.52 -27.42 -6.33
C ARG A 78 -27.41 -26.35 -7.43
N LEU A 79 -27.26 -26.77 -8.69
CA LEU A 79 -27.20 -25.84 -9.82
C LEU A 79 -28.53 -25.09 -10.02
N ALA A 80 -29.67 -25.76 -9.81
CA ALA A 80 -30.97 -25.12 -9.88
C ALA A 80 -31.18 -24.11 -8.73
N GLU A 81 -30.71 -24.42 -7.51
CA GLU A 81 -30.72 -23.51 -6.37
C GLU A 81 -29.82 -22.29 -6.63
N GLU A 82 -28.62 -22.48 -7.18
CA GLU A 82 -27.70 -21.41 -7.56
C GLU A 82 -28.31 -20.48 -8.62
N GLN A 83 -28.91 -21.05 -9.68
CA GLN A 83 -29.62 -20.26 -10.70
C GLN A 83 -30.82 -19.50 -10.13
N ALA A 84 -31.57 -20.13 -9.23
CA ALA A 84 -32.69 -19.45 -8.57
C ALA A 84 -32.21 -18.31 -7.67
N LEU A 85 -31.07 -18.47 -6.99
CA LEU A 85 -30.45 -17.40 -6.21
C LEU A 85 -29.96 -16.26 -7.09
N GLU A 86 -29.27 -16.55 -8.20
CA GLU A 86 -28.85 -15.53 -9.17
C GLU A 86 -30.03 -14.74 -9.72
N GLU A 87 -31.13 -15.41 -10.04
CA GLU A 87 -32.36 -14.76 -10.50
C GLU A 87 -32.94 -13.84 -9.44
N ARG A 88 -32.94 -14.26 -8.16
CA ARG A 88 -33.42 -13.43 -7.05
C ARG A 88 -32.54 -12.21 -6.79
N ILE A 89 -31.23 -12.33 -6.99
CA ILE A 89 -30.26 -11.23 -6.86
C ILE A 89 -30.44 -10.23 -8.00
N ASN A 90 -30.56 -10.71 -9.24
CA ASN A 90 -30.58 -9.87 -10.44
C ASN A 90 -31.98 -9.33 -10.77
N ASN A 91 -33.04 -10.01 -10.32
CA ASN A 91 -34.43 -9.63 -10.54
C ASN A 91 -35.22 -9.61 -9.21
N PRO A 92 -34.87 -8.72 -8.27
CA PRO A 92 -35.57 -8.57 -7.01
C PRO A 92 -37.02 -8.11 -7.24
N ASN A 93 -37.94 -8.71 -6.49
CA ASN A 93 -39.38 -8.46 -6.65
C ASN A 93 -39.87 -7.28 -5.80
N ASP A 94 -39.25 -7.04 -4.66
CA ASP A 94 -39.52 -5.92 -3.74
C ASP A 94 -38.78 -4.63 -4.15
N GLU A 95 -39.30 -3.48 -3.68
CA GLU A 95 -38.72 -2.16 -3.95
C GLU A 95 -37.33 -2.02 -3.33
N LEU A 96 -37.17 -2.43 -2.07
CA LEU A 96 -35.90 -2.42 -1.35
C LEU A 96 -34.81 -3.22 -2.07
N GLY A 97 -35.12 -4.45 -2.51
CA GLY A 97 -34.19 -5.26 -3.29
C GLY A 97 -33.78 -4.62 -4.62
N LYS A 98 -34.69 -3.91 -5.31
CA LYS A 98 -34.36 -3.17 -6.53
C LYS A 98 -33.42 -2.00 -6.25
N ASP A 99 -33.63 -1.29 -5.15
CA ASP A 99 -32.77 -0.19 -4.73
C ASP A 99 -31.37 -0.69 -4.35
N MET A 100 -31.29 -1.81 -3.61
CA MET A 100 -30.01 -2.47 -3.28
C MET A 100 -29.26 -2.93 -4.55
N LEU A 101 -29.97 -3.52 -5.53
CA LEU A 101 -29.37 -3.93 -6.80
C LEU A 101 -28.85 -2.72 -7.59
N ALA A 102 -29.68 -1.67 -7.73
CA ALA A 102 -29.30 -0.48 -8.46
C ALA A 102 -28.08 0.22 -7.84
N LEU A 103 -28.06 0.33 -6.51
CA LEU A 103 -26.97 0.99 -5.80
C LEU A 103 -25.69 0.14 -5.80
N SER A 104 -25.78 -1.18 -5.62
CA SER A 104 -24.62 -2.06 -5.74
C SER A 104 -23.99 -1.99 -7.14
N GLN A 105 -24.80 -2.02 -8.21
CA GLN A 105 -24.31 -1.83 -9.58
C GLN A 105 -23.67 -0.46 -9.80
N LYS A 106 -24.22 0.60 -9.20
CA LYS A 106 -23.64 1.94 -9.27
C LYS A 106 -22.26 1.99 -8.61
N VAL A 107 -22.11 1.41 -7.42
CA VAL A 107 -20.83 1.32 -6.69
C VAL A 107 -19.79 0.51 -7.48
N GLU A 108 -20.21 -0.61 -8.07
CA GLU A 108 -19.35 -1.46 -8.90
C GLU A 108 -18.87 -0.74 -10.16
N ASN A 109 -19.77 -0.06 -10.87
CA ASN A 109 -19.42 0.68 -12.07
C ASN A 109 -18.46 1.85 -11.79
N ALA A 110 -18.55 2.46 -10.60
CA ALA A 110 -17.62 3.51 -10.18
C ALA A 110 -16.20 2.99 -9.94
N LYS A 111 -16.03 1.70 -9.63
CA LYS A 111 -14.72 1.09 -9.34
C LYS A 111 -13.75 1.22 -10.51
N ALA A 112 -14.18 0.85 -11.71
CA ALA A 112 -13.30 0.88 -12.89
C ALA A 112 -12.73 2.28 -13.14
N ARG A 113 -13.56 3.32 -12.95
CA ARG A 113 -13.13 4.72 -13.08
C ARG A 113 -12.21 5.13 -11.93
N GLN A 114 -12.50 4.71 -10.69
CA GLN A 114 -11.62 4.96 -9.54
C GLN A 114 -10.22 4.37 -9.77
N ASP A 115 -10.15 3.10 -10.18
CA ASP A 115 -8.89 2.39 -10.45
C ASP A 115 -8.11 3.05 -11.60
N GLU A 116 -8.80 3.51 -12.65
CA GLU A 116 -8.18 4.25 -13.75
C GLU A 116 -7.53 5.55 -13.26
N PHE A 117 -8.20 6.30 -12.38
CA PHE A 117 -7.68 7.57 -11.87
C PHE A 117 -6.56 7.37 -10.84
N LEU A 118 -6.63 6.32 -10.00
CA LEU A 118 -5.51 5.93 -9.14
C LEU A 118 -4.27 5.61 -9.97
N LYS A 119 -4.42 4.81 -11.02
CA LYS A 119 -3.32 4.49 -11.93
C LYS A 119 -2.75 5.73 -12.63
N LYS A 120 -3.60 6.65 -13.10
CA LYS A 120 -3.13 7.91 -13.69
C LYS A 120 -2.38 8.77 -12.70
N PHE A 121 -2.81 8.80 -11.43
CA PHE A 121 -2.13 9.55 -10.39
C PHE A 121 -0.75 8.96 -10.11
N ASP A 122 -0.66 7.64 -9.94
CA ASP A 122 0.58 6.87 -9.80
C ASP A 122 1.57 7.15 -10.94
N GLU A 123 1.12 7.00 -12.21
CA GLU A 123 1.93 7.30 -13.39
C GLU A 123 2.46 8.75 -13.40
N MET A 124 1.70 9.72 -12.88
CA MET A 124 2.16 11.11 -12.77
C MET A 124 3.18 11.30 -11.65
N VAL A 125 3.02 10.62 -10.52
CA VAL A 125 4.01 10.61 -9.42
C VAL A 125 5.32 10.03 -9.90
N GLU A 126 5.30 8.89 -10.62
CA GLU A 126 6.50 8.30 -11.24
C GLU A 126 7.21 9.26 -12.19
N VAL A 127 6.46 10.04 -12.98
CA VAL A 127 7.04 11.06 -13.86
C VAL A 127 7.73 12.16 -13.05
N LYS A 128 7.13 12.62 -11.94
CA LYS A 128 7.75 13.64 -11.07
C LYS A 128 8.99 13.11 -10.35
N ASP A 129 8.96 11.88 -9.87
CA ASP A 129 10.13 11.24 -9.27
C ASP A 129 11.29 11.10 -10.28
N LYS A 130 10.97 10.71 -11.52
CA LYS A 130 11.95 10.67 -12.60
C LYS A 130 12.54 12.04 -12.89
N ASP A 131 11.71 13.08 -12.98
CA ASP A 131 12.18 14.45 -13.21
C ASP A 131 13.08 14.94 -12.05
N LEU A 132 12.79 14.56 -10.80
CA LEU A 132 13.63 14.83 -9.63
C LEU A 132 14.99 14.12 -9.72
N LYS A 133 15.00 12.81 -10.04
CA LYS A 133 16.24 12.03 -10.22
C LYS A 133 17.11 12.62 -11.33
N ASP A 134 16.48 13.00 -12.42
CA ASP A 134 17.11 13.67 -13.56
C ASP A 134 17.75 15.01 -13.16
N LEU A 135 17.04 15.83 -12.36
CA LEU A 135 17.56 17.10 -11.85
C LEU A 135 18.75 16.90 -10.91
N LYS A 136 18.66 15.89 -10.04
CA LYS A 136 19.75 15.54 -9.11
C LYS A 136 21.00 15.09 -9.86
N GLU A 137 20.87 14.22 -10.86
CA GLU A 137 21.97 13.77 -11.71
C GLU A 137 22.61 14.96 -12.47
N GLU A 138 21.79 15.84 -13.05
CA GLU A 138 22.29 17.06 -13.71
C GLU A 138 23.09 17.93 -12.74
N ASN A 139 22.56 18.13 -11.53
CA ASN A 139 23.21 18.91 -10.49
C ASN A 139 24.53 18.28 -10.05
N ASP A 140 24.59 16.96 -9.85
CA ASP A 140 25.78 16.24 -9.39
C ASP A 140 26.89 16.23 -10.46
N LEU A 141 26.55 15.98 -11.73
CA LEU A 141 27.49 16.04 -12.85
C LEU A 141 28.04 17.46 -13.05
N SER A 142 27.18 18.46 -12.90
CA SER A 142 27.57 19.86 -12.96
C SER A 142 28.59 20.24 -11.86
N GLU A 143 28.50 19.67 -10.64
CA GLU A 143 29.55 19.89 -9.61
C GLU A 143 30.90 19.30 -10.00
N GLN A 144 30.89 18.23 -10.78
CA GLN A 144 32.11 17.60 -11.27
C GLN A 144 32.68 18.34 -12.50
N GLY A 145 32.08 19.46 -12.91
CA GLY A 145 32.45 20.20 -14.11
C GLY A 145 32.06 19.50 -15.41
N ILE A 146 31.18 18.49 -15.36
CA ILE A 146 30.70 17.74 -16.51
C ILE A 146 29.44 18.42 -17.03
N SER A 147 29.51 18.93 -18.26
CA SER A 147 28.35 19.53 -18.92
C SER A 147 27.38 18.45 -19.39
N VAL A 148 26.11 18.59 -18.99
CA VAL A 148 25.01 17.71 -19.41
C VAL A 148 24.22 18.38 -20.53
N GLU A 149 23.82 17.62 -21.54
CA GLU A 149 23.00 18.16 -22.63
C GLU A 149 21.60 18.58 -22.13
N PRO A 150 21.07 19.73 -22.59
CA PRO A 150 19.75 20.19 -22.19
C PRO A 150 18.66 19.18 -22.58
N LYS A 151 17.86 18.75 -21.61
CA LYS A 151 16.70 17.90 -21.88
C LYS A 151 15.58 18.70 -22.58
N PRO A 152 14.74 18.06 -23.41
CA PRO A 152 13.61 18.73 -24.04
C PRO A 152 12.71 19.43 -23.01
N PHE A 153 12.30 20.67 -23.31
CA PHE A 153 11.42 21.43 -22.43
C PHE A 153 10.05 20.74 -22.31
N LYS A 154 9.68 20.36 -21.09
CA LYS A 154 8.32 19.96 -20.72
C LYS A 154 7.62 21.12 -20.05
N SER A 155 6.32 21.30 -20.33
CA SER A 155 5.54 22.36 -19.70
C SER A 155 5.08 21.93 -18.31
N VAL A 156 5.86 22.28 -17.29
CA VAL A 156 5.56 22.01 -15.87
C VAL A 156 4.18 22.51 -15.47
N ASN A 157 3.78 23.69 -15.95
CA ASN A 157 2.44 24.24 -15.67
C ASN A 157 1.33 23.32 -16.20
N ARG A 158 1.47 22.78 -17.42
CA ARG A 158 0.46 21.89 -17.99
C ARG A 158 0.39 20.58 -17.22
N GLU A 159 1.53 20.00 -16.85
CA GLU A 159 1.57 18.77 -16.07
C GLU A 159 0.93 18.96 -14.69
N ASN A 160 1.24 20.05 -13.99
CA ASN A 160 0.65 20.35 -12.68
C ASN A 160 -0.86 20.57 -12.78
N MET A 161 -1.34 21.26 -13.83
CA MET A 161 -2.78 21.42 -14.08
C MET A 161 -3.48 20.07 -14.29
N ILE A 162 -2.85 19.14 -15.02
CA ILE A 162 -3.39 17.80 -15.26
C ILE A 162 -3.40 17.01 -13.95
N LEU A 163 -2.32 17.05 -13.18
CA LEU A 163 -2.19 16.39 -11.88
C LEU A 163 -3.27 16.87 -10.90
N ASP A 164 -3.43 18.18 -10.74
CA ASP A 164 -4.45 18.76 -9.86
C ASP A 164 -5.87 18.35 -10.29
N ALA A 165 -6.13 18.30 -11.61
CA ALA A 165 -7.41 17.86 -12.14
C ALA A 165 -7.66 16.37 -11.85
N THR A 166 -6.64 15.52 -12.03
CA THR A 166 -6.70 14.08 -11.73
C THR A 166 -6.95 13.82 -10.26
N ILE A 167 -6.25 14.52 -9.36
CA ILE A 167 -6.45 14.39 -7.90
C ILE A 167 -7.89 14.79 -7.53
N LYS A 168 -8.37 15.95 -8.01
CA LYS A 168 -9.73 16.43 -7.72
C LYS A 168 -10.81 15.48 -8.21
N GLU A 169 -10.66 14.94 -9.41
CA GLU A 169 -11.61 13.98 -9.97
C GLU A 169 -11.59 12.67 -9.20
N LEU A 170 -10.40 12.17 -8.83
CA LEU A 170 -10.25 10.98 -7.98
C LEU A 170 -10.92 11.16 -6.61
N GLU A 171 -10.73 12.32 -5.98
CA GLU A 171 -11.38 12.66 -4.71
C GLU A 171 -12.90 12.65 -4.83
N SER A 172 -13.44 13.29 -5.87
CA SER A 172 -14.89 13.29 -6.13
C SER A 172 -15.43 11.87 -6.35
N ILE A 173 -14.71 11.01 -7.05
CA ILE A 173 -15.09 9.61 -7.26
C ILE A 173 -15.07 8.83 -5.95
N ILE A 174 -14.02 8.96 -5.14
CA ILE A 174 -13.91 8.30 -3.83
C ILE A 174 -15.04 8.74 -2.91
N GLU A 175 -15.30 10.05 -2.80
CA GLU A 175 -16.37 10.60 -1.98
C GLU A 175 -17.74 10.09 -2.42
N SER A 176 -18.04 10.12 -3.72
CA SER A 176 -19.30 9.61 -4.25
C SER A 176 -19.47 8.11 -4.00
N ARG A 177 -18.42 7.31 -4.23
CA ARG A 177 -18.49 5.86 -4.07
C ARG A 177 -18.55 5.47 -2.59
N ASN A 178 -17.91 6.21 -1.68
CA ASN A 178 -18.07 6.03 -0.23
C ASN A 178 -19.50 6.32 0.20
N LYS A 179 -20.08 7.42 -0.29
CA LYS A 179 -21.48 7.75 -0.01
C LYS A 179 -22.44 6.68 -0.54
N ASP A 180 -22.22 6.18 -1.75
CA ASP A 180 -23.07 5.13 -2.33
C ASP A 180 -22.96 3.80 -1.55
N ILE A 181 -21.78 3.49 -0.97
CA ILE A 181 -21.61 2.33 -0.08
C ILE A 181 -22.33 2.55 1.26
N GLU A 182 -22.23 3.73 1.85
CA GLU A 182 -22.96 4.08 3.08
C GLU A 182 -24.47 3.99 2.86
N ASP A 183 -24.97 4.55 1.76
CA ASP A 183 -26.37 4.47 1.38
C ASP A 183 -26.80 3.00 1.17
N LEU A 184 -25.92 2.12 0.62
CA LEU A 184 -26.19 0.68 0.47
C LEU A 184 -26.19 -0.07 1.80
N MET A 185 -25.29 0.29 2.72
CA MET A 185 -25.27 -0.24 4.08
C MET A 185 -26.57 0.09 4.82
N ASN A 186 -27.03 1.34 4.71
CA ASN A 186 -28.28 1.77 5.33
C ASN A 186 -29.49 1.00 4.78
N LEU A 187 -29.57 0.76 3.46
CA LEU A 187 -30.63 -0.06 2.86
C LEU A 187 -30.57 -1.52 3.32
N TYR A 188 -29.37 -2.07 3.46
CA TYR A 188 -29.16 -3.41 4.00
C TYR A 188 -29.64 -3.50 5.46
N ASP A 189 -29.28 -2.54 6.30
CA ASP A 189 -29.69 -2.49 7.71
C ASP A 189 -31.20 -2.26 7.88
N GLU A 190 -31.84 -1.47 7.01
CA GLU A 190 -33.30 -1.27 7.00
C GLU A 190 -34.03 -2.61 6.78
N LYS A 191 -33.55 -3.44 5.83
CA LYS A 191 -34.10 -4.79 5.59
C LYS A 191 -33.93 -5.72 6.80
N TYR A 192 -32.80 -5.59 7.50
CA TYR A 192 -32.49 -6.38 8.70
C TYR A 192 -33.53 -6.17 9.79
N ASP A 193 -33.86 -4.90 10.04
CA ASP A 193 -34.77 -4.48 11.09
C ASP A 193 -36.25 -4.72 10.75
N GLU A 194 -36.64 -4.61 9.47
CA GLU A 194 -38.03 -4.80 9.02
C GLU A 194 -38.48 -6.27 8.91
N GLU A 195 -37.63 -7.18 8.42
CA GLU A 195 -38.09 -8.53 8.01
C GLU A 195 -37.33 -9.72 8.63
N ILE A 196 -36.12 -9.55 9.16
CA ILE A 196 -35.23 -10.68 9.53
C ILE A 196 -35.06 -10.86 11.05
N GLY A 197 -35.82 -10.11 11.86
CA GLY A 197 -35.74 -10.20 13.32
C GLY A 197 -36.13 -11.54 13.97
N THR A 198 -36.55 -12.58 13.23
CA THR A 198 -36.96 -13.85 13.88
C THR A 198 -36.50 -15.19 13.28
N VAL A 199 -36.45 -15.46 11.98
CA VAL A 199 -36.05 -16.81 11.49
C VAL A 199 -35.62 -16.73 10.03
N TYR A 200 -34.42 -17.25 9.70
CA TYR A 200 -33.76 -17.30 8.38
C TYR A 200 -33.03 -16.02 7.89
N LEU A 201 -31.71 -16.12 7.79
CA LEU A 201 -30.89 -15.20 7.00
C LEU A 201 -31.03 -15.64 5.53
N ASP A 202 -31.77 -14.87 4.75
CA ASP A 202 -31.96 -15.14 3.32
C ASP A 202 -30.61 -15.15 2.58
N GLU A 203 -30.42 -16.08 1.64
CA GLU A 203 -29.17 -16.21 0.86
C GLU A 203 -28.85 -14.94 0.06
N VAL A 204 -29.89 -14.23 -0.41
CA VAL A 204 -29.75 -12.92 -1.07
C VAL A 204 -29.15 -11.89 -0.10
N TYR A 205 -29.55 -11.93 1.17
CA TYR A 205 -29.04 -11.02 2.20
C TYR A 205 -27.59 -11.35 2.57
N VAL A 206 -27.24 -12.63 2.65
CA VAL A 206 -25.84 -13.08 2.80
C VAL A 206 -24.98 -12.58 1.64
N TYR A 207 -25.49 -12.65 0.41
CA TYR A 207 -24.81 -12.10 -0.77
C TYR A 207 -24.52 -10.60 -0.61
N TYR A 208 -25.51 -9.79 -0.22
CA TYR A 208 -25.31 -8.35 -0.03
C TYR A 208 -24.38 -8.02 1.14
N LYS A 209 -24.42 -8.79 2.22
CA LYS A 209 -23.46 -8.67 3.32
C LYS A 209 -22.02 -8.85 2.84
N ASN A 210 -21.75 -9.95 2.15
CA ASN A 210 -20.42 -10.25 1.60
C ASN A 210 -19.99 -9.19 0.58
N THR A 211 -20.95 -8.70 -0.22
CA THR A 211 -20.71 -7.61 -1.18
C THR A 211 -20.31 -6.32 -0.46
N LEU A 212 -21.02 -5.91 0.59
CA LEU A 212 -20.69 -4.73 1.39
C LEU A 212 -19.33 -4.85 2.08
N GLU A 213 -19.00 -6.02 2.63
CA GLU A 213 -17.69 -6.29 3.24
C GLU A 213 -16.56 -6.09 2.21
N ARG A 214 -16.72 -6.65 0.99
CA ARG A 214 -15.77 -6.48 -0.09
C ARG A 214 -15.66 -5.02 -0.55
N LEU A 215 -16.79 -4.37 -0.84
CA LEU A 215 -16.84 -2.98 -1.31
C LEU A 215 -16.17 -2.02 -0.32
N THR A 216 -16.39 -2.23 0.98
CA THR A 216 -15.77 -1.45 2.05
C THR A 216 -14.26 -1.68 2.08
N ALA A 217 -13.81 -2.93 2.02
CA ALA A 217 -12.39 -3.27 2.01
C ALA A 217 -11.66 -2.66 0.79
N GLU A 218 -12.25 -2.76 -0.39
CA GLU A 218 -11.73 -2.15 -1.62
C GLU A 218 -11.61 -0.62 -1.48
N GLN A 219 -12.58 0.04 -0.83
CA GLN A 219 -12.52 1.49 -0.63
C GLN A 219 -11.47 1.94 0.36
N VAL A 220 -11.30 1.18 1.45
CA VAL A 220 -10.21 1.42 2.40
C VAL A 220 -8.87 1.33 1.67
N GLN A 221 -8.69 0.31 0.82
CA GLN A 221 -7.47 0.17 0.02
C GLN A 221 -7.29 1.33 -0.95
N ALA A 222 -8.32 1.71 -1.72
CA ALA A 222 -8.25 2.82 -2.67
C ALA A 222 -7.90 4.16 -1.98
N THR A 223 -8.50 4.42 -0.81
CA THR A 223 -8.24 5.61 0.00
C THR A 223 -6.80 5.60 0.52
N GLN A 224 -6.31 4.46 1.00
CA GLN A 224 -4.94 4.30 1.47
C GLN A 224 -3.92 4.55 0.36
N THR A 225 -4.13 3.96 -0.83
CA THR A 225 -3.27 4.20 -2.00
C THR A 225 -3.28 5.67 -2.41
N LYS A 226 -4.44 6.35 -2.39
CA LYS A 226 -4.50 7.81 -2.64
C LYS A 226 -3.62 8.59 -1.67
N ILE A 227 -3.69 8.27 -0.37
CA ILE A 227 -2.93 8.95 0.68
C ILE A 227 -1.43 8.70 0.49
N GLU A 228 -1.02 7.47 0.19
CA GLU A 228 0.39 7.11 -0.06
C GLU A 228 0.96 7.90 -1.23
N LEU A 229 0.23 7.98 -2.35
CA LEU A 229 0.63 8.77 -3.52
C LEU A 229 0.69 10.28 -3.22
N GLN A 230 -0.19 10.80 -2.36
CA GLN A 230 -0.14 12.20 -1.93
C GLN A 230 1.11 12.51 -1.10
N LEU A 231 1.46 11.62 -0.17
CA LEU A 231 2.67 11.75 0.64
C LEU A 231 3.94 11.67 -0.22
N GLU A 232 4.00 10.70 -1.13
CA GLU A 232 5.12 10.56 -2.06
C GLU A 232 5.28 11.81 -2.95
N LEU A 233 4.17 12.35 -3.46
CA LEU A 233 4.20 13.58 -4.25
C LEU A 233 4.73 14.77 -3.43
N GLU A 234 4.32 14.91 -2.16
CA GLU A 234 4.80 15.98 -1.27
C GLU A 234 6.32 15.87 -1.03
N ASP A 235 6.81 14.66 -0.75
CA ASP A 235 8.23 14.39 -0.58
C ASP A 235 9.04 14.75 -1.85
N ILE A 236 8.53 14.35 -3.03
CA ILE A 236 9.14 14.69 -4.32
C ILE A 236 9.18 16.21 -4.53
N GLN A 237 8.11 16.93 -4.17
CA GLN A 237 8.06 18.39 -4.31
C GLN A 237 9.11 19.07 -3.43
N ILE A 238 9.22 18.65 -2.16
CA ILE A 238 10.22 19.18 -1.22
C ILE A 238 11.64 18.93 -1.75
N ALA A 239 11.93 17.70 -2.18
CA ALA A 239 13.24 17.34 -2.72
C ALA A 239 13.56 18.08 -4.04
N THR A 240 12.55 18.32 -4.88
CA THR A 240 12.70 19.08 -6.13
C THR A 240 13.07 20.54 -5.85
N GLU A 241 12.39 21.18 -4.88
CA GLU A 241 12.71 22.56 -4.50
C GLU A 241 14.11 22.66 -3.86
N PHE A 242 14.53 21.65 -3.10
CA PHE A 242 15.90 21.58 -2.59
C PHE A 242 16.94 21.58 -3.73
N GLU A 243 16.77 20.71 -4.74
CA GLU A 243 17.70 20.62 -5.86
C GLU A 243 17.68 21.87 -6.75
N LYS A 244 16.52 22.51 -6.94
CA LYS A 244 16.43 23.82 -7.63
C LYS A 244 17.22 24.90 -6.87
N ASN A 245 17.05 24.98 -5.55
CA ASN A 245 17.75 25.94 -4.72
C ASN A 245 19.26 25.70 -4.73
N ARG A 246 19.72 24.44 -4.74
CA ARG A 246 21.14 24.08 -4.91
C ARG A 246 21.72 24.65 -6.21
N ARG A 247 20.98 24.55 -7.33
CA ARG A 247 21.39 25.11 -8.63
C ARG A 247 21.43 26.64 -8.62
N ILE A 248 20.43 27.29 -8.04
CA ILE A 248 20.38 28.76 -7.90
C ILE A 248 21.56 29.26 -7.06
N LYS A 249 21.87 28.59 -5.95
CA LYS A 249 23.02 28.93 -5.09
C LYS A 249 24.34 28.92 -5.87
N ARG A 250 24.58 27.91 -6.70
CA ARG A 250 25.79 27.87 -7.56
C ARG A 250 25.81 28.95 -8.64
N ALA A 251 24.66 29.27 -9.23
CA ALA A 251 24.59 30.31 -10.25
C ALA A 251 24.80 31.72 -9.67
N ALA A 252 24.47 31.93 -8.39
CA ALA A 252 24.64 33.20 -7.69
C ALA A 252 26.05 33.38 -7.10
N PHE A 253 26.73 32.30 -6.70
CA PHE A 253 28.06 32.34 -6.11
C PHE A 253 28.87 31.11 -6.52
N ASP A 254 30.04 31.32 -7.13
CA ASP A 254 30.92 30.25 -7.64
C ASP A 254 31.43 29.31 -6.51
N ASN A 255 31.37 29.73 -5.24
CA ASN A 255 31.43 28.89 -4.03
C ASN A 255 31.04 29.72 -2.76
N GLU A 256 30.86 29.05 -1.61
CA GLU A 256 30.53 29.70 -0.33
C GLU A 256 31.57 30.75 0.13
N GLU A 257 32.85 30.50 -0.18
CA GLU A 257 33.96 31.41 0.13
C GLU A 257 33.83 32.73 -0.62
N ASP A 258 33.42 32.68 -1.90
CA ASP A 258 33.24 33.85 -2.76
C ASP A 258 32.04 34.68 -2.28
N ARG A 259 30.94 34.04 -1.87
CA ARG A 259 29.81 34.72 -1.21
C ARG A 259 30.28 35.46 0.03
N TYR A 260 30.95 34.74 0.94
CA TYR A 260 31.43 35.31 2.19
C TYR A 260 32.38 36.49 1.92
N THR A 261 33.34 36.32 1.01
CA THR A 261 34.30 37.37 0.62
C THR A 261 33.58 38.60 0.07
N ASN A 262 32.69 38.44 -0.90
CA ASN A 262 31.91 39.53 -1.48
C ASN A 262 31.03 40.24 -0.43
N ASP A 263 30.43 39.47 0.48
CA ASP A 263 29.59 39.99 1.56
C ASP A 263 30.41 40.81 2.56
N ARG A 264 31.62 40.35 2.94
CA ARG A 264 32.54 41.10 3.79
C ARG A 264 33.05 42.37 3.11
N GLU A 265 33.43 42.30 1.84
CA GLU A 265 33.89 43.46 1.06
C GLU A 265 32.77 44.51 0.94
N THR A 266 31.55 44.07 0.67
CA THR A 266 30.37 44.95 0.58
C THR A 266 30.10 45.63 1.93
N LEU A 267 30.11 44.89 3.03
CA LEU A 267 29.93 45.48 4.37
C LEU A 267 31.02 46.51 4.69
N GLN A 268 32.27 46.19 4.36
CA GLN A 268 33.39 47.11 4.57
C GLN A 268 33.22 48.38 3.73
N ASN A 269 32.80 48.26 2.48
CA ASN A 269 32.50 49.40 1.62
C ASN A 269 31.36 50.27 2.16
N ILE A 270 30.29 49.66 2.67
CA ILE A 270 29.19 50.38 3.33
C ILE A 270 29.72 51.15 4.55
N LYS A 271 30.49 50.49 5.43
CA LYS A 271 31.04 51.12 6.64
C LYS A 271 31.98 52.29 6.34
N LEU A 272 32.78 52.20 5.28
CA LEU A 272 33.77 53.24 4.93
C LEU A 272 33.17 54.41 4.15
N ASN A 273 32.19 54.16 3.27
CA ASN A 273 31.73 55.14 2.30
C ASN A 273 30.36 55.77 2.62
N THR A 274 29.64 55.26 3.62
CA THR A 274 28.32 55.80 3.98
C THR A 274 28.46 57.07 4.83
N PRO A 275 28.01 58.25 4.34
CA PRO A 275 28.01 59.46 5.14
C PRO A 275 26.91 59.41 6.21
N LEU A 276 27.09 60.19 7.29
CA LEU A 276 26.03 60.39 8.29
C LEU A 276 24.81 61.05 7.65
N ALA A 277 23.62 60.57 8.03
CA ALA A 277 22.37 61.11 7.53
C ALA A 277 22.15 62.54 8.06
N ASN A 278 21.74 63.45 7.16
CA ASN A 278 21.42 64.85 7.52
C ASN A 278 20.10 64.98 8.28
N GLN A 279 19.21 63.99 8.17
CA GLN A 279 17.95 63.89 8.89
C GLN A 279 17.89 62.52 9.59
N PRO A 280 17.41 62.45 10.85
CA PRO A 280 17.21 61.17 11.52
C PRO A 280 16.18 60.32 10.78
N TYR A 281 16.49 59.05 10.55
CA TYR A 281 15.52 58.09 10.03
C TYR A 281 14.40 57.84 11.03
N THR A 282 13.27 57.39 10.51
CA THR A 282 12.10 56.87 11.22
C THR A 282 12.00 55.36 11.06
N VAL A 283 11.08 54.72 11.78
CA VAL A 283 10.91 53.25 11.70
C VAL A 283 10.46 52.82 10.30
N ASP A 284 9.64 53.64 9.63
CA ASP A 284 9.11 53.35 8.30
C ASP A 284 10.18 53.41 7.20
N ASP A 285 11.35 54.01 7.50
CA ASP A 285 12.48 54.04 6.59
C ASP A 285 13.24 52.71 6.56
N PHE A 286 12.99 51.78 7.49
CA PHE A 286 13.68 50.50 7.58
C PHE A 286 12.78 49.34 7.11
N ASP A 287 13.27 48.57 6.13
CA ASP A 287 12.75 47.23 5.85
C ASP A 287 13.43 46.25 6.82
N PHE A 288 12.70 45.70 7.79
CA PHE A 288 13.24 44.75 8.76
C PHE A 288 13.32 43.31 8.22
N GLY A 289 12.75 43.08 7.05
CA GLY A 289 12.60 41.76 6.44
C GLY A 289 11.64 40.86 7.21
N GLU A 290 12.07 39.65 7.55
CA GLU A 290 11.21 38.64 8.18
C GLU A 290 11.03 38.87 9.68
N ASP A 291 9.77 38.99 10.11
CA ASP A 291 9.43 39.16 11.51
C ASP A 291 9.89 37.96 12.34
N GLN A 292 10.70 38.27 13.35
CA GLN A 292 11.18 37.28 14.28
C GLN A 292 10.12 37.06 15.36
N SER A 293 9.77 35.81 15.63
CA SER A 293 8.87 35.47 16.72
C SER A 293 9.41 36.04 18.04
N GLY A 294 8.55 36.44 18.98
CA GLY A 294 8.98 36.96 20.30
C GLY A 294 9.77 35.95 21.16
N ASN A 295 9.97 34.73 20.67
CA ASN A 295 10.75 33.68 21.29
C ASN A 295 12.18 33.64 20.71
N ILE A 296 13.13 33.13 21.52
CA ILE A 296 14.54 32.98 21.10
C ILE A 296 14.61 31.94 19.99
N THR A 297 15.17 32.33 18.83
CA THR A 297 15.42 31.41 17.71
C THR A 297 16.77 30.73 17.90
N ILE A 298 16.85 29.43 17.67
CA ILE A 298 18.09 28.64 17.81
C ILE A 298 18.56 28.23 16.41
N LEU A 299 19.75 28.67 16.03
CA LEU A 299 20.45 28.27 14.80
C LEU A 299 21.62 27.36 15.16
N LYS A 300 21.84 26.34 14.32
CA LYS A 300 22.89 25.33 14.54
C LYS A 300 23.91 25.33 13.43
N ASN A 301 25.18 25.12 13.77
CA ASN A 301 26.27 24.99 12.81
C ASN A 301 26.37 26.17 11.83
N VAL A 302 26.20 27.40 12.32
CA VAL A 302 26.31 28.59 11.46
C VAL A 302 27.79 28.82 11.12
N ASN A 303 28.14 28.67 9.85
CA ASN A 303 29.52 28.72 9.40
C ASN A 303 30.16 30.10 9.67
N ARG A 304 31.40 30.11 10.19
CA ARG A 304 32.20 31.32 10.50
C ARG A 304 31.56 32.26 11.51
N VAL A 305 30.68 31.74 12.37
CA VAL A 305 30.05 32.50 13.45
C VAL A 305 30.29 31.79 14.76
N ASP A 306 30.75 32.53 15.76
CA ASP A 306 30.97 31.97 17.08
C ASP A 306 29.63 31.63 17.77
N ASN A 307 29.65 30.61 18.62
CA ASN A 307 28.54 30.33 19.52
C ASN A 307 28.27 31.51 20.47
N GLY A 308 26.99 31.77 20.75
CA GLY A 308 26.56 32.88 21.59
C GLY A 308 25.13 33.33 21.31
N TYR A 309 24.76 34.44 21.95
CA TYR A 309 23.47 35.10 21.81
C TYR A 309 23.65 36.42 21.05
N TYR A 310 22.94 36.58 19.95
CA TYR A 310 23.04 37.70 19.03
C TYR A 310 21.77 38.54 19.08
N LEU A 311 21.94 39.86 19.20
CA LEU A 311 20.83 40.82 19.10
C LEU A 311 20.59 41.16 17.63
N ILE A 312 19.59 40.50 17.05
CA ILE A 312 19.24 40.67 15.65
C ILE A 312 18.32 41.86 15.48
N ILE A 313 18.67 42.77 14.58
CA ILE A 313 17.90 43.96 14.27
C ILE A 313 17.12 43.86 12.95
N ALA A 314 17.51 42.95 12.05
CA ALA A 314 16.76 42.65 10.83
C ALA A 314 17.19 41.30 10.25
N VAL A 315 16.30 40.67 9.48
CA VAL A 315 16.56 39.39 8.80
C VAL A 315 16.11 39.45 7.35
N HIS A 316 17.06 39.32 6.42
CA HIS A 316 16.79 39.40 4.97
C HIS A 316 17.24 38.15 4.23
N ASN A 317 16.54 37.77 3.17
CA ASN A 317 16.98 36.76 2.21
C ASN A 317 17.52 37.39 0.90
N ASP A 318 17.55 38.71 0.82
CA ASP A 318 17.93 39.48 -0.37
C ASP A 318 19.10 40.42 -0.03
N THR A 319 20.13 40.42 -0.88
CA THR A 319 21.37 41.17 -0.67
C THR A 319 21.18 42.68 -0.81
N ASP A 320 20.30 43.13 -1.70
CA ASP A 320 20.06 44.55 -1.93
C ASP A 320 19.31 45.15 -0.74
N LYS A 321 18.29 44.45 -0.25
CA LYS A 321 17.56 44.83 0.96
C LYS A 321 18.46 44.86 2.19
N ARG A 322 19.28 43.82 2.36
CA ARG A 322 20.31 43.77 3.43
C ARG A 322 21.24 44.98 3.33
N ASN A 323 21.77 45.27 2.14
CA ASN A 323 22.70 46.39 1.92
C ASN A 323 22.04 47.74 2.20
N GLU A 324 20.80 47.93 1.79
CA GLU A 324 20.03 49.15 2.06
C GLU A 324 19.82 49.34 3.57
N PHE A 325 19.43 48.28 4.29
CA PHE A 325 19.27 48.32 5.74
C PHE A 325 20.59 48.66 6.44
N LEU A 326 21.67 47.96 6.11
CA LEU A 326 23.02 48.23 6.65
C LEU A 326 23.45 49.67 6.39
N THR A 327 23.22 50.19 5.19
CA THR A 327 23.55 51.57 4.82
C THR A 327 22.80 52.56 5.71
N LYS A 328 21.50 52.36 5.95
CA LYS A 328 20.72 53.24 6.83
C LYS A 328 21.16 53.16 8.29
N VAL A 329 21.53 51.97 8.78
CA VAL A 329 22.07 51.77 10.14
C VAL A 329 23.42 52.48 10.32
N VAL A 330 24.33 52.34 9.35
CA VAL A 330 25.63 53.04 9.37
C VAL A 330 25.44 54.56 9.25
N ALA A 331 24.56 55.02 8.36
CA ALA A 331 24.22 56.44 8.23
C ALA A 331 23.58 57.03 9.50
N SER A 332 22.94 56.18 10.33
CA SER A 332 22.44 56.53 11.67
C SER A 332 23.53 56.57 12.75
N GLY A 333 24.80 56.36 12.36
CA GLY A 333 25.97 56.42 13.24
C GLY A 333 26.30 55.12 13.97
N ARG A 334 25.77 53.96 13.54
CA ARG A 334 26.07 52.64 14.14
C ARG A 334 26.97 51.83 13.20
N ALA A 335 28.26 52.13 13.23
CA ALA A 335 29.26 51.54 12.31
C ALA A 335 29.73 50.13 12.72
N ASP A 336 29.45 49.72 13.96
CA ASP A 336 29.71 48.39 14.53
C ASP A 336 28.68 47.33 14.10
N VAL A 337 27.67 47.70 13.29
CA VAL A 337 26.72 46.74 12.70
C VAL A 337 27.45 45.66 11.89
N ASP A 338 27.05 44.43 12.03
CA ASP A 338 27.58 43.28 11.30
C ASP A 338 26.42 42.33 10.92
N PHE A 339 26.72 41.30 10.16
CA PHE A 339 25.76 40.25 9.85
C PHE A 339 26.47 38.91 9.64
N PHE A 340 25.69 37.85 9.76
CA PHE A 340 26.07 36.52 9.30
C PHE A 340 25.01 35.97 8.37
N TYR A 341 25.39 34.96 7.59
CA TYR A 341 24.49 34.22 6.71
C TYR A 341 24.34 32.80 7.24
N ASP A 342 23.12 32.36 7.46
CA ASP A 342 22.82 30.96 7.79
C ASP A 342 22.41 30.20 6.54
N GLU A 343 23.15 29.12 6.25
CA GLU A 343 22.97 28.33 5.03
C GLU A 343 21.66 27.55 5.01
N ASN A 344 21.21 27.13 6.19
CA ASN A 344 20.02 26.31 6.38
C ASN A 344 18.76 27.12 6.07
N THR A 345 18.68 28.34 6.61
CA THR A 345 17.55 29.25 6.38
C THR A 345 17.71 30.12 5.13
N SER A 346 18.93 30.21 4.58
CA SER A 346 19.28 31.12 3.48
C SER A 346 18.96 32.59 3.81
N LYS A 347 19.27 33.00 5.04
CA LYS A 347 18.97 34.33 5.58
C LYS A 347 20.22 35.02 6.13
N TYR A 348 20.25 36.33 5.93
CA TYR A 348 21.17 37.28 6.53
C TYR A 348 20.59 37.79 7.84
N TYR A 349 21.27 37.51 8.94
CA TYR A 349 20.93 37.98 10.27
C TYR A 349 21.81 39.18 10.62
N ILE A 350 21.22 40.36 10.69
CA ILE A 350 21.93 41.62 10.94
C ILE A 350 21.94 41.88 12.44
N TYR A 351 23.11 42.13 13.02
CA TYR A 351 23.29 42.35 14.45
C TYR A 351 24.33 43.46 14.71
N TYR A 352 24.49 43.89 15.96
CA TYR A 352 25.62 44.76 16.33
C TYR A 352 26.28 44.35 17.65
N GLU A 353 25.67 43.44 18.41
CA GLU A 353 26.18 42.96 19.70
C GLU A 353 25.97 41.45 19.84
N LYS A 354 26.97 40.80 20.45
CA LYS A 354 27.02 39.37 20.78
C LYS A 354 27.27 39.21 22.28
N PHE A 355 26.65 38.23 22.90
CA PHE A 355 26.76 37.91 24.31
C PHE A 355 27.04 36.42 24.53
N ASP A 356 27.84 36.10 25.55
CA ASP A 356 28.13 34.71 25.92
C ASP A 356 27.03 34.09 26.80
N SER A 357 26.12 34.91 27.36
CA SER A 357 25.06 34.46 28.26
C SER A 357 23.70 35.06 27.92
N LEU A 358 22.65 34.28 28.15
CA LEU A 358 21.27 34.73 28.00
C LEU A 358 20.93 35.90 28.92
N ILE A 359 21.49 35.91 30.14
CA ILE A 359 21.23 36.96 31.14
C ILE A 359 21.69 38.32 30.60
N THR A 360 22.95 38.41 30.19
CA THR A 360 23.53 39.65 29.63
C THR A 360 22.84 40.09 28.33
N ALA A 361 22.40 39.13 27.51
CA ALA A 361 21.68 39.45 26.28
C ALA A 361 20.28 40.03 26.54
N ASN A 362 19.58 39.52 27.55
CA ASN A 362 18.28 40.07 27.97
C ASN A 362 18.43 41.47 28.57
N GLU A 363 19.44 41.70 29.42
CA GLU A 363 19.74 43.04 29.96
C GLU A 363 19.98 44.07 28.84
N ALA A 364 20.70 43.67 27.79
CA ALA A 364 20.93 44.50 26.62
C ALA A 364 19.64 44.73 25.79
N MET A 365 18.78 43.72 25.67
CA MET A 365 17.48 43.84 25.00
C MET A 365 16.55 44.82 25.74
N GLU A 366 16.56 44.80 27.08
CA GLU A 366 15.79 45.73 27.91
C GLU A 366 16.33 47.17 27.83
N SER A 367 17.64 47.33 27.64
CA SER A 367 18.32 48.62 27.54
C SER A 367 18.55 49.12 26.11
N LYS A 368 17.93 48.49 25.10
CA LYS A 368 18.14 48.73 23.66
C LYS A 368 17.87 50.16 23.16
N GLY A 369 17.39 51.08 23.99
CA GLY A 369 17.13 52.47 23.62
C GLY A 369 16.00 52.64 22.59
N ASN A 370 15.90 53.84 22.01
CA ASN A 370 14.78 54.25 21.14
C ASN A 370 15.19 54.50 19.69
N ARG A 371 16.32 53.94 19.25
CA ARG A 371 16.76 54.10 17.86
C ARG A 371 15.80 53.35 16.92
N PRO A 372 15.46 53.90 15.73
CA PRO A 372 14.43 53.33 14.87
C PRO A 372 14.68 51.88 14.46
N TYR A 373 15.94 51.53 14.20
CA TYR A 373 16.35 50.17 13.81
C TYR A 373 16.31 49.15 14.97
N ASN A 374 16.03 49.56 16.21
CA ASN A 374 15.91 48.67 17.37
C ASN A 374 14.46 48.22 17.64
N THR A 375 13.49 48.71 16.87
CA THR A 375 12.05 48.47 17.13
C THR A 375 11.67 47.00 17.02
N ARG A 376 12.21 46.26 16.03
CA ARG A 376 11.92 44.82 15.81
C ARG A 376 13.05 43.88 16.25
N MET A 377 13.85 44.31 17.22
CA MET A 377 14.97 43.53 17.70
C MET A 377 14.55 42.22 18.35
N SER A 378 15.25 41.14 18.03
CA SER A 378 15.03 39.79 18.58
C SER A 378 16.35 39.15 19.03
N LEU A 379 16.22 38.01 19.73
CA LEU A 379 17.38 37.25 20.19
C LEU A 379 17.52 35.95 19.40
N VAL A 380 18.71 35.72 18.88
CA VAL A 380 19.10 34.46 18.22
C VAL A 380 20.23 33.80 19.00
N LYS A 381 20.07 32.52 19.30
CA LYS A 381 21.12 31.67 19.89
C LYS A 381 21.80 30.88 18.76
N ILE A 382 23.12 30.90 18.72
CA ILE A 382 23.93 30.07 17.83
C ILE A 382 24.67 29.02 18.66
N GLU A 383 24.54 27.77 18.25
CA GLU A 383 25.21 26.61 18.85
C GLU A 383 25.75 25.65 17.77
N ASP A 384 26.69 24.78 18.15
CA ASP A 384 27.18 23.69 17.31
C ASP A 384 26.14 22.55 17.18
#